data_AF-A0A6I7PSF9-F1
#
_entry.id   AF-A0A6I7PSF9-F1
#
_cell.length_a   1.000
_cell.length_b   1.000
_cell.length_c   1.000
_cell.angle_alpha   90.00
_cell.angle_beta   90.00
_cell.angle_gamma   90.00
#
_symmetry.space_group_name_H-M   'P 1'
#
loop_
_entity.id
_entity.type
_entity.pdbx_description
1 polymer ?
#
loop_
_entity_poly.entity_id
_entity_poly.type
_entity_poly.pdbx_seq_one_letter_code
_entity_poly.pdbx_strand_id
1 'polypeptide(L)'
;MLSSIRNYAPLLWILALTGGLAYAVELRSESWHWESWMHSFMGFFFVLLALFKLVNLRGFADGFQKYDLLAQQWRPYAFAYPFLELGLGFGYLVESFLVPLYLLTIGLMLFGLGGILLSLKRGYQFRCACLGTVLNVKLSHISVLENLGMAAMAGFMLMISFLE
;
A
#
# COMPACT_ATOMS: atom_id res chain seq x y z
N MET A 1 -13.27 -4.36 -23.29
CA MET A 1 -13.15 -3.22 -22.35
C MET A 1 -13.80 -3.53 -20.99
N LEU A 2 -15.03 -4.07 -20.94
CA LEU A 2 -15.71 -4.49 -19.70
C LEU A 2 -15.07 -5.67 -18.92
N SER A 3 -14.29 -6.54 -19.57
CA SER A 3 -13.62 -7.66 -18.89
C SER A 3 -12.41 -7.24 -18.03
N SER A 4 -11.87 -6.03 -18.24
CA SER A 4 -10.69 -5.54 -17.51
C SER A 4 -11.05 -5.03 -16.12
N ILE A 5 -12.14 -4.28 -15.98
CA ILE A 5 -12.59 -3.67 -14.71
C ILE A 5 -13.02 -4.74 -13.70
N ARG A 6 -13.65 -5.83 -14.16
CA ARG A 6 -14.14 -6.91 -13.27
C ARG A 6 -13.01 -7.63 -12.53
N ASN A 7 -11.81 -7.68 -13.10
CA ASN A 7 -10.63 -8.26 -12.46
C ASN A 7 -10.03 -7.37 -11.35
N TYR A 8 -10.41 -6.09 -11.32
CA TYR A 8 -9.92 -5.10 -10.35
C TYR A 8 -11.00 -4.61 -9.40
N ALA A 9 -12.21 -5.18 -9.49
CA ALA A 9 -13.31 -4.88 -8.58
C ALA A 9 -12.90 -4.98 -7.10
N PRO A 10 -12.10 -5.98 -6.64
CA PRO A 10 -11.70 -6.04 -5.24
C PRO A 10 -10.89 -4.82 -4.79
N LEU A 11 -10.01 -4.29 -5.64
CA LEU A 11 -9.23 -3.11 -5.31
C LEU A 11 -10.10 -1.85 -5.25
N LEU A 12 -11.01 -1.69 -6.21
CA LEU A 12 -11.94 -0.55 -6.20
C LEU A 12 -12.80 -0.56 -4.94
N TRP A 13 -13.21 -1.74 -4.47
CA TRP A 13 -13.89 -1.88 -3.19
C TRP A 13 -13.00 -1.49 -2.01
N ILE A 14 -11.72 -1.89 -2.00
CA ILE A 14 -10.78 -1.47 -0.95
C ILE A 14 -10.67 0.06 -0.93
N LEU A 15 -10.40 0.70 -2.07
CA LEU A 15 -10.28 2.16 -2.18
C LEU A 15 -11.56 2.88 -1.75
N ALA A 16 -12.72 2.40 -2.21
CA ALA A 16 -14.00 2.99 -1.87
C ALA A 16 -14.32 2.84 -0.37
N LEU A 17 -14.04 1.68 0.21
CA LEU A 17 -14.28 1.42 1.63
C LEU A 17 -13.32 2.21 2.52
N THR A 18 -12.02 2.25 2.21
CA THR A 18 -11.06 3.03 3.02
C THR A 18 -11.31 4.53 2.88
N GLY A 19 -11.65 5.00 1.69
CA GLY A 19 -12.08 6.39 1.45
C GLY A 19 -13.36 6.75 2.19
N GLY A 20 -14.36 5.86 2.16
CA GLY A 20 -15.61 6.04 2.90
C GLY A 20 -15.43 6.00 4.41
N LEU A 21 -14.55 5.12 4.93
CA LEU A 21 -14.21 5.06 6.35
C LEU A 21 -13.47 6.33 6.79
N ALA A 22 -12.49 6.79 6.02
CA ALA A 22 -11.79 8.05 6.29
C ALA A 22 -12.76 9.24 6.27
N TYR A 23 -13.68 9.27 5.31
CA TYR A 23 -14.74 10.29 5.26
C TYR A 23 -15.64 10.23 6.50
N ALA A 24 -16.05 9.03 6.92
CA ALA A 24 -16.89 8.85 8.11
C ALA A 24 -16.17 9.23 9.42
N VAL A 25 -14.86 9.05 9.51
CA VAL A 25 -14.05 9.55 10.63
C VAL A 25 -14.07 11.07 10.66
N GLU A 26 -13.86 11.71 9.50
CA GLU A 26 -13.83 13.16 9.39
C GLU A 26 -15.20 13.81 9.70
N LEU A 27 -16.31 13.12 9.43
CA LEU A 27 -17.65 13.57 9.83
C LEU A 27 -17.83 13.65 11.36
N ARG A 28 -16.94 13.06 12.15
CA ARG A 28 -16.96 13.19 13.63
C ARG A 28 -16.15 14.39 14.12
N SER A 29 -15.31 14.97 13.28
CA SER A 29 -14.52 16.16 13.60
C SER A 29 -15.40 17.41 13.52
N GLU A 30 -15.15 18.40 14.38
CA GLU A 30 -15.93 19.66 14.40
C GLU A 30 -15.74 20.48 13.12
N SER A 31 -14.57 20.35 12.48
CA SER A 31 -14.22 20.98 11.22
C SER A 31 -13.52 20.00 10.30
N TRP A 32 -13.73 20.19 9.00
CA TRP A 32 -13.15 19.37 7.96
C TRP A 32 -11.68 19.75 7.72
N HIS A 33 -10.77 18.81 8.01
CA HIS A 33 -9.35 18.92 7.72
C HIS A 33 -8.95 17.87 6.68
N TRP A 34 -8.47 18.36 5.53
CA TRP A 34 -8.03 17.48 4.44
C TRP A 34 -6.89 16.54 4.84
N GLU A 35 -6.02 16.98 5.76
CA GLU A 35 -4.88 16.22 6.25
C GLU A 35 -5.31 15.01 7.08
N SER A 36 -6.22 15.19 8.04
CA SER A 36 -6.70 14.08 8.87
C SER A 36 -7.48 13.04 8.05
N TRP A 37 -8.25 13.49 7.05
CA TRP A 37 -8.87 12.58 6.08
C TRP A 37 -7.83 11.75 5.33
N MET A 38 -6.75 12.37 4.85
CA MET A 38 -5.69 11.65 4.13
C MET A 38 -4.95 10.66 5.03
N HIS A 39 -4.62 11.05 6.28
CA HIS A 39 -3.99 10.17 7.25
C HIS A 39 -4.86 8.96 7.54
N SER A 40 -6.14 9.19 7.79
CA SER A 40 -7.12 8.12 8.00
C SER A 40 -7.22 7.21 6.78
N PHE A 41 -7.27 7.77 5.56
CA PHE A 41 -7.32 7.02 4.31
C PHE A 41 -6.09 6.12 4.14
N MET A 42 -4.88 6.70 4.25
CA MET A 42 -3.62 5.97 4.13
C MET A 42 -3.49 4.90 5.22
N GLY A 43 -3.89 5.23 6.44
CA GLY A 43 -3.91 4.33 7.59
C GLY A 43 -4.77 3.10 7.34
N PHE A 44 -6.05 3.29 7.02
CA PHE A 44 -6.95 2.17 6.71
C PHE A 44 -6.49 1.37 5.49
N PHE A 45 -5.98 2.04 4.46
CA PHE A 45 -5.47 1.37 3.26
C PHE A 45 -4.29 0.45 3.58
N PHE A 46 -3.31 0.92 4.35
CA PHE A 46 -2.18 0.09 4.78
C PHE A 46 -2.61 -1.08 5.67
N VAL A 47 -3.50 -0.86 6.64
CA VAL A 47 -4.00 -1.92 7.52
C VAL A 47 -4.71 -3.02 6.71
N LEU A 48 -5.56 -2.65 5.76
CA LEU A 48 -6.25 -3.63 4.90
C LEU A 48 -5.29 -4.37 3.98
N LEU A 49 -4.34 -3.68 3.35
CA LEU A 49 -3.34 -4.32 2.49
C LEU A 49 -2.44 -5.28 3.28
N ALA A 50 -2.05 -4.91 4.50
CA ALA A 50 -1.30 -5.78 5.40
C ALA A 50 -2.12 -7.02 5.77
N LEU A 51 -3.41 -6.85 6.09
CA LEU A 51 -4.31 -7.96 6.42
C LEU A 51 -4.34 -9.02 5.30
N PHE A 52 -4.50 -8.61 4.04
CA PHE A 52 -4.53 -9.56 2.92
C PHE A 52 -3.23 -10.36 2.79
N LYS A 53 -2.09 -9.73 3.11
CA LYS A 53 -0.78 -10.41 3.12
C LYS A 53 -0.64 -11.35 4.31
N LEU A 54 -1.14 -10.97 5.48
CA LEU A 54 -1.07 -11.75 6.72
C LEU A 54 -1.94 -13.01 6.66
N VAL A 55 -3.11 -12.95 6.01
CA VAL A 55 -4.04 -14.09 5.85
C VAL A 55 -3.35 -15.31 5.23
N ASN A 56 -2.42 -15.11 4.30
CA ASN A 56 -1.56 -16.17 3.81
C ASN A 56 -0.11 -15.68 3.70
N LEU A 57 0.51 -15.47 4.87
CA LEU A 57 1.85 -14.91 5.00
C LEU A 57 2.91 -15.72 4.25
N ARG A 58 2.85 -17.06 4.31
CA ARG A 58 3.81 -17.92 3.60
C ARG A 58 3.67 -17.80 2.09
N GLY A 59 2.43 -17.86 1.59
CA GLY A 59 2.17 -17.68 0.15
C GLY A 59 2.53 -16.27 -0.34
N PHE A 60 2.32 -15.24 0.49
CA PHE A 60 2.80 -13.89 0.23
C PHE A 60 4.32 -13.89 0.11
N ALA A 61 5.04 -14.39 1.12
CA ALA A 61 6.51 -14.39 1.13
C ALA A 61 7.08 -15.09 -0.10
N ASP A 62 6.59 -16.29 -0.44
CA ASP A 62 7.06 -17.05 -1.61
C ASP A 62 6.80 -16.32 -2.95
N GLY A 63 5.74 -15.53 -3.04
CA GLY A 63 5.45 -14.68 -4.20
C GLY A 63 6.28 -13.41 -4.23
N PHE A 64 6.38 -12.72 -3.09
CA PHE A 64 7.09 -11.45 -2.92
C PHE A 64 8.58 -11.59 -3.22
N GLN A 65 9.18 -12.71 -2.80
CA GLN A 65 10.56 -13.06 -3.12
C GLN A 65 10.86 -13.17 -4.61
N LYS A 66 9.87 -13.29 -5.50
CA LYS A 66 10.13 -13.44 -6.94
C LYS A 66 10.39 -12.11 -7.63
N TYR A 67 9.96 -10.99 -7.06
CA TYR A 67 10.00 -9.69 -7.73
C TYR A 67 10.58 -8.55 -6.90
N ASP A 68 10.50 -8.61 -5.57
CA ASP A 68 11.09 -7.58 -4.72
C ASP A 68 12.62 -7.76 -4.61
N LEU A 69 13.35 -6.67 -4.78
CA LEU A 69 14.81 -6.68 -4.86
C LEU A 69 15.47 -7.15 -3.57
N LEU A 70 14.92 -6.77 -2.42
CA LEU A 70 15.49 -7.11 -1.11
C LEU A 70 15.00 -8.48 -0.65
N ALA A 71 13.74 -8.82 -0.90
CA ALA A 71 13.18 -10.14 -0.55
C ALA A 71 13.83 -11.29 -1.32
N GLN A 72 14.30 -11.04 -2.55
CA GLN A 72 15.11 -11.98 -3.33
C GLN A 72 16.40 -12.37 -2.59
N GLN A 73 17.02 -11.42 -1.91
CA GLN A 73 18.30 -11.62 -1.22
C GLN A 73 18.10 -12.03 0.25
N TRP A 74 17.05 -11.56 0.90
CA TRP A 74 16.82 -11.77 2.33
C TRP A 74 15.37 -12.20 2.61
N ARG A 75 15.16 -13.52 2.70
CA ARG A 75 13.82 -14.11 2.94
C ARG A 75 13.09 -13.59 4.19
N PRO A 76 13.75 -13.37 5.35
CA PRO A 76 13.09 -12.79 6.52
C PRO A 76 12.43 -11.43 6.26
N TYR A 77 12.98 -10.62 5.35
CA TYR A 77 12.36 -9.34 4.96
C TYR A 77 10.98 -9.55 4.33
N ALA A 78 10.78 -10.60 3.54
CA ALA A 78 9.48 -10.93 2.95
C ALA A 78 8.42 -11.23 4.02
N PHE A 79 8.81 -11.81 5.17
CA PHE A 79 7.92 -12.04 6.30
C PHE A 79 7.69 -10.79 7.13
N ALA A 80 8.68 -9.89 7.21
CA ALA A 80 8.58 -8.63 7.95
C ALA A 80 7.72 -7.57 7.23
N TYR A 81 7.71 -7.58 5.89
CA TYR A 81 7.07 -6.54 5.07
C TYR A 81 5.61 -6.25 5.43
N PRO A 82 4.71 -7.25 5.62
CA PRO A 82 3.32 -6.98 6.01
C PRO A 82 3.20 -6.28 7.37
N PHE A 83 4.14 -6.54 8.28
CA PHE A 83 4.17 -5.87 9.59
C PHE A 83 4.70 -4.44 9.49
N LEU A 84 5.61 -4.15 8.56
CA LEU A 84 6.05 -2.79 8.28
C LEU A 84 4.88 -1.94 7.76
N GLU A 85 4.11 -2.48 6.81
CA GLU A 85 2.90 -1.80 6.31
C GLU A 85 1.85 -1.64 7.40
N LEU A 86 1.64 -2.66 8.24
CA LEU A 86 0.72 -2.56 9.37
C LEU A 86 1.16 -1.46 10.37
N GLY A 87 2.47 -1.39 10.64
CA GLY A 87 3.07 -0.35 11.48
C GLY A 87 2.90 1.06 10.90
N LEU A 88 3.09 1.22 9.59
CA LEU A 88 2.77 2.47 8.88
C LEU A 88 1.28 2.81 9.02
N GLY A 89 0.41 1.84 8.81
CA GLY A 89 -1.04 2.02 8.91
C GLY A 89 -1.47 2.53 10.28
N PHE A 90 -0.99 1.92 11.36
CA PHE A 90 -1.22 2.42 12.70
C PHE A 90 -0.56 3.77 12.96
N GLY A 91 0.65 3.99 12.47
CA GLY A 91 1.34 5.28 12.59
C GLY A 91 0.52 6.43 12.01
N TYR A 92 -0.06 6.24 10.83
CA TYR A 92 -0.95 7.22 10.21
C TYR A 92 -2.25 7.43 10.99
N LEU A 93 -2.86 6.37 11.53
CA LEU A 93 -4.11 6.47 12.31
C LEU A 93 -3.93 7.16 13.67
N VAL A 94 -2.75 7.03 14.28
CA VAL A 94 -2.42 7.69 15.56
C VAL A 94 -1.82 9.08 15.33
N GLU A 95 -1.55 9.44 14.08
CA GLU A 95 -0.96 10.72 13.68
C GLU A 95 0.34 11.05 14.44
N SER A 96 1.12 10.02 14.78
CA SER A 96 2.32 10.15 15.60
C SER A 96 3.58 10.05 14.75
N PHE A 97 4.55 10.96 14.95
CA PHE A 97 5.81 10.99 14.20
C PHE A 97 5.60 11.02 12.67
N LEU A 98 4.75 11.93 12.20
CA LEU A 98 4.31 12.04 10.80
C LEU A 98 5.47 12.20 9.81
N VAL A 99 6.45 13.07 10.09
CA VAL A 99 7.60 13.30 9.18
C VAL A 99 8.42 12.02 8.94
N PRO A 100 8.86 11.28 9.98
CA PRO A 100 9.46 9.95 9.80
C PRO A 100 8.57 8.96 9.04
N LEU A 101 7.26 8.95 9.31
CA LEU A 101 6.31 8.04 8.64
C LEU A 101 6.20 8.32 7.14
N TYR A 102 6.14 9.58 6.73
CA TYR A 102 6.11 9.94 5.31
C TYR A 102 7.39 9.48 4.61
N LEU A 103 8.55 9.75 5.19
CA LEU A 103 9.84 9.33 4.63
C LEU A 103 9.94 7.81 4.51
N LEU A 104 9.53 7.08 5.54
CA LEU A 104 9.53 5.62 5.55
C LEU A 104 8.56 5.07 4.48
N THR A 105 7.37 5.66 4.36
CA THR A 105 6.38 5.29 3.35
C THR A 105 6.91 5.52 1.94
N ILE A 106 7.47 6.69 1.66
CA ILE A 106 8.08 7.01 0.35
C ILE A 106 9.19 6.00 0.04
N GLY A 107 10.10 5.76 1.00
CA GLY A 107 11.19 4.81 0.83
C GLY A 107 10.72 3.39 0.52
N LEU A 108 9.79 2.87 1.32
CA LEU A 108 9.25 1.51 1.15
C LEU A 108 8.48 1.36 -0.17
N MET A 109 7.62 2.33 -0.51
CA MET A 109 6.82 2.29 -1.73
C MET A 109 7.68 2.42 -2.99
N LEU A 110 8.66 3.34 -3.02
CA LEU A 110 9.56 3.51 -4.16
C LEU A 110 10.50 2.32 -4.34
N PHE A 111 10.98 1.74 -3.24
CA PHE A 111 11.81 0.54 -3.31
C PHE A 111 11.03 -0.65 -3.88
N GLY A 112 9.81 -0.88 -3.39
CA GLY A 112 8.91 -1.91 -3.93
C GLY A 112 8.54 -1.66 -5.40
N LEU A 113 8.29 -0.40 -5.77
CA LEU A 113 8.02 0.02 -7.14
C LEU A 113 9.18 -0.33 -8.08
N GLY A 114 10.43 -0.12 -7.66
CA GLY A 114 11.63 -0.49 -8.42
C GLY A 114 11.68 -2.00 -8.74
N GLY A 115 11.37 -2.85 -7.76
CA GLY A 115 11.29 -4.30 -7.95
C GLY A 115 10.18 -4.73 -8.92
N ILE A 116 9.01 -4.10 -8.81
CA ILE A 116 7.87 -4.34 -9.72
C ILE A 116 8.22 -3.92 -11.16
N LEU A 117 8.78 -2.73 -11.35
CA LEU A 117 9.16 -2.22 -12.68
C LEU A 117 10.23 -3.09 -13.34
N LEU A 118 11.24 -3.54 -12.58
CA LEU A 118 12.27 -4.44 -13.10
C LEU A 118 11.67 -5.79 -13.51
N SER A 119 10.74 -6.33 -12.71
CA SER A 119 10.08 -7.60 -12.98
C SER A 119 9.17 -7.53 -14.21
N LEU A 120 8.45 -6.42 -14.38
CA LEU A 120 7.66 -6.13 -15.59
C LEU A 120 8.55 -6.04 -16.83
N LYS A 121 9.68 -5.32 -16.75
CA LYS A 121 10.66 -5.21 -17.86
C LYS A 121 11.26 -6.55 -18.27
N ARG A 122 11.43 -7.47 -17.32
CA ARG A 122 11.95 -8.82 -17.58
C ARG A 122 10.91 -9.81 -18.11
N GLY A 123 9.66 -9.38 -18.32
CA GLY A 123 8.59 -10.19 -18.90
C GLY A 123 8.00 -11.24 -17.95
N TYR A 124 8.29 -11.16 -16.65
CA TYR A 124 7.79 -12.12 -15.68
C TYR A 124 6.32 -11.84 -15.32
N GLN A 125 5.43 -12.74 -15.72
CA GLN A 125 3.99 -12.70 -15.40
C GLN A 125 3.73 -13.46 -14.09
N PHE A 126 4.09 -12.88 -12.94
CA PHE A 126 3.76 -13.46 -11.64
C PHE A 126 2.40 -12.97 -11.12
N ARG A 127 1.72 -13.79 -10.29
CA ARG A 127 0.52 -13.35 -9.57
C ARG A 127 0.93 -12.31 -8.51
N CYS A 128 0.10 -11.28 -8.28
CA CYS A 128 0.41 -10.23 -7.31
C CYS A 128 0.44 -10.86 -5.91
N ALA A 129 1.57 -10.89 -5.20
CA ALA A 129 1.63 -11.55 -3.90
C ALA A 129 0.72 -10.83 -2.87
N CYS A 130 0.56 -9.51 -2.98
CA CYS A 130 -0.21 -8.67 -2.05
C CYS A 130 -1.70 -9.04 -1.96
N LEU A 131 -2.29 -9.53 -3.07
CA LEU A 131 -3.71 -9.93 -3.16
C LEU A 131 -3.90 -11.37 -3.69
N GLY A 132 -2.84 -12.04 -4.14
CA GLY A 132 -2.91 -13.17 -5.08
C GLY A 132 -3.17 -14.54 -4.47
N THR A 133 -3.22 -14.65 -3.15
CA THR A 133 -3.59 -15.90 -2.46
C THR A 133 -5.09 -15.96 -2.14
N VAL A 134 -5.76 -14.81 -1.99
CA VAL A 134 -7.19 -14.71 -1.66
C VAL A 134 -8.04 -14.13 -2.80
N LEU A 135 -7.49 -13.19 -3.59
CA LEU A 135 -8.24 -12.43 -4.60
C LEU A 135 -7.79 -12.67 -6.05
N ASN A 136 -6.86 -13.61 -6.30
CA ASN A 136 -6.43 -14.04 -7.66
C ASN A 136 -6.03 -12.88 -8.60
N VAL A 137 -5.58 -11.75 -8.06
CA VAL A 137 -5.22 -10.57 -8.86
C VAL A 137 -3.81 -10.74 -9.44
N LYS A 138 -3.67 -10.52 -10.75
CA LYS A 138 -2.37 -10.54 -11.44
C LYS A 138 -1.55 -9.31 -11.06
N LEU A 139 -0.23 -9.45 -10.89
CA LEU A 139 0.65 -8.30 -10.74
C LEU A 139 0.52 -7.47 -12.02
N SER A 140 0.09 -6.22 -11.91
CA SER A 140 -0.23 -5.40 -13.08
C SER A 140 0.20 -3.95 -12.89
N HIS A 141 -0.01 -3.12 -13.91
CA HIS A 141 0.15 -1.68 -13.86
C HIS A 141 -0.62 -1.00 -12.70
N ILE A 142 -1.57 -1.70 -12.09
CA ILE A 142 -2.31 -1.19 -10.95
C ILE A 142 -1.47 -1.22 -9.67
N SER A 143 -0.66 -2.25 -9.44
CA SER A 143 0.23 -2.26 -8.27
C SER A 143 1.31 -1.17 -8.37
N VAL A 144 1.70 -0.79 -9.59
CA VAL A 144 2.54 0.39 -9.85
C VAL A 144 1.79 1.66 -9.44
N LEU A 145 0.52 1.80 -9.83
CA LEU A 145 -0.31 2.96 -9.49
C LEU A 145 -0.61 3.06 -8.00
N GLU A 146 -0.83 1.93 -7.31
CA GLU A 146 -1.00 1.88 -5.85
C GLU A 146 0.25 2.38 -5.12
N ASN A 147 1.42 1.81 -5.41
CA ASN A 147 2.68 2.22 -4.77
C ASN A 147 3.03 3.67 -5.09
N LEU A 148 2.85 4.08 -6.35
CA LEU A 148 3.10 5.47 -6.76
C LEU A 148 2.11 6.44 -6.11
N GLY A 149 0.84 6.07 -6.02
CA GLY A 149 -0.20 6.87 -5.36
C GLY A 149 0.11 7.09 -3.89
N MET A 150 0.45 6.03 -3.16
CA MET A 150 0.82 6.12 -1.74
C MET A 150 2.11 6.93 -1.53
N ALA A 151 3.11 6.76 -2.39
CA ALA A 151 4.34 7.57 -2.35
C ALA A 151 4.06 9.04 -2.65
N ALA A 152 3.19 9.34 -3.62
CA ALA A 152 2.81 10.70 -3.98
C ALA A 152 2.01 11.39 -2.86
N MET A 153 1.05 10.69 -2.25
CA MET A 153 0.30 11.19 -1.09
C MET A 153 1.23 11.50 0.08
N ALA A 154 2.13 10.57 0.43
CA ALA A 154 3.13 10.78 1.47
C ALA A 154 4.07 11.95 1.14
N GLY A 155 4.51 12.08 -0.11
CA GLY A 155 5.36 13.18 -0.57
C GLY A 155 4.67 14.54 -0.53
N PHE A 156 3.38 14.58 -0.89
CA PHE A 156 2.56 15.79 -0.80
C PHE A 156 2.36 16.22 0.66
N MET A 157 2.07 15.27 1.56
CA MET A 157 1.95 15.56 2.99
C MET A 157 3.28 16.03 3.59
N LEU A 158 4.38 15.37 3.23
CA LEU A 158 5.71 15.82 3.64
C LEU A 158 5.98 17.26 3.18
N MET A 159 5.64 17.60 1.93
CA MET A 159 5.82 18.95 1.40
C MET A 159 5.00 19.99 2.17
N ILE A 160 3.74 19.69 2.49
CA ILE A 160 2.88 20.56 3.31
C ILE A 160 3.49 20.75 4.70
N SER A 161 3.92 19.67 5.35
CA SER A 161 4.52 19.74 6.69
C SER A 161 5.84 20.54 6.75
N PHE A 162 6.52 20.75 5.62
CA PHE A 162 7.70 21.63 5.52
C PHE A 162 7.35 23.08 5.20
N LEU A 163 6.11 23.35 4.77
CA LEU A 163 5.63 24.68 4.39
C LEU A 163 4.95 25.43 5.56
N GLU A 164 4.54 24.71 6.60
CA GLU A 164 4.03 25.22 7.88
C GLU A 164 5.17 25.54 8.87
#